data_AF-A0A2M6XTJ9-F1
#
_entry.id   AF-A0A2M6XTJ9-F1
#
_cell.length_a   1.000
_cell.length_b   1.000
_cell.length_c   1.000
_cell.angle_alpha   90.00
_cell.angle_beta   90.00
_cell.angle_gamma   90.00
#
_symmetry.space_group_name_H-M   'P 1'
#
loop_
_entity.id
_entity.type
_entity.pdbx_description
1 polymer ?
#
loop_
_entity_poly.entity_id
_entity_poly.type
_entity_poly.pdbx_seq_one_letter_code
_entity_poly.pdbx_strand_id
1 'polypeptide(L)'
;MAENQKIKIIDETLMQNLRAALADTLFFDDWQTAYRFVRKFEPPLMSRSPQIPEQFRDELHSFIVQAKWAALPALAEQEIVDLFQHHFMAQFALPGKYYDIWDKLRAKLITIPFYDKRDELRQKVRHCLLNNMEAIATKGPLDQLGKESSPTIKNWLVDYNKSTGGEVVDATKLNEYIVRHTVISKITEEEKSRLKKLFNFYEIAKISSLDPRGYEETLSVDDEKWGPGIIQAGRFIPTDRGEVEEMGAFIKKLEAVGAIGKKLEERIKRGEISGAQSMAQTLTAPSIAHISAAESFRAADLQNSIENHLPQRFQDFLETALIKKSFQQDESLRRQVGNDLKSIKNRFYHAINNKLPNEALGALFAIAENGQLRQMFEHDERFVKFWGEYLEKNNLDVEHFKNDPAEQKYAAMFLQYILVNRLKMKPQEAAMIGVVVGGLARQAGELEYQTIAYGDEETGEFQWNFKV
;
A
#
# COMPACT_ATOMS: atom_id res chain seq x y z
N MET A 1 13.68 10.82 -17.40
CA MET A 1 14.76 9.99 -17.99
C MET A 1 15.82 9.80 -16.92
N ALA A 2 15.86 8.63 -16.27
CA ALA A 2 16.89 8.32 -15.27
C ALA A 2 18.22 8.04 -15.99
N GLU A 3 19.28 8.68 -15.51
CA GLU A 3 20.64 8.56 -16.02
C GLU A 3 21.06 7.08 -16.03
N ASN A 4 21.33 6.54 -17.23
CA ASN A 4 21.75 5.16 -17.44
C ASN A 4 23.16 4.97 -16.86
N GLN A 5 23.27 4.82 -15.53
CA GLN A 5 24.52 4.44 -14.89
C GLN A 5 24.92 3.07 -15.43
N LYS A 6 25.93 3.04 -16.30
CA LYS A 6 26.56 1.81 -16.77
C LYS A 6 26.97 0.99 -15.55
N ILE A 7 26.37 -0.18 -15.40
CA ILE A 7 26.73 -1.13 -14.35
C ILE A 7 28.19 -1.51 -14.56
N LYS A 8 29.01 -1.33 -13.51
CA LYS A 8 30.40 -1.81 -13.50
C LYS A 8 30.38 -3.34 -13.64
N ILE A 9 31.43 -3.92 -14.23
CA ILE A 9 31.59 -5.38 -14.31
C ILE A 9 31.40 -5.98 -12.91
N ILE A 10 30.55 -6.99 -12.80
CA ILE A 10 30.30 -7.67 -11.53
C ILE A 10 31.53 -8.51 -11.20
N ASP A 11 32.18 -8.17 -10.08
CA ASP A 11 33.29 -8.91 -9.50
C ASP A 11 32.93 -9.47 -8.12
N GLU A 12 33.84 -10.25 -7.54
CA GLU A 12 33.67 -10.88 -6.22
C GLU A 12 33.39 -9.83 -5.12
N THR A 13 34.10 -8.71 -5.16
CA THR A 13 33.93 -7.61 -4.19
C THR A 13 32.52 -7.03 -4.27
N LEU A 14 32.02 -6.78 -5.49
CA LEU A 14 30.65 -6.32 -5.68
C LEU A 14 29.63 -7.35 -5.21
N MET A 15 29.83 -8.65 -5.53
CA MET A 15 28.93 -9.72 -5.07
C MET A 15 28.85 -9.80 -3.55
N GLN A 16 29.98 -9.66 -2.84
CA GLN A 16 30.01 -9.60 -1.38
C GLN A 16 29.25 -8.38 -0.84
N ASN A 17 29.42 -7.21 -1.47
CA ASN A 17 28.67 -6.01 -1.10
C ASN A 17 27.16 -6.15 -1.36
N LEU A 18 26.77 -6.78 -2.47
CA LEU A 18 25.36 -7.06 -2.78
C LEU A 18 24.77 -8.04 -1.77
N ARG A 19 25.52 -9.08 -1.37
CA ARG A 19 25.10 -10.04 -0.35
C ARG A 19 24.85 -9.34 0.99
N ALA A 20 25.76 -8.46 1.41
CA ALA A 20 25.61 -7.69 2.65
C ALA A 20 24.41 -6.73 2.57
N ALA A 21 24.30 -5.95 1.49
CA ALA A 21 23.20 -5.00 1.31
C ALA A 21 21.83 -5.71 1.25
N LEU A 22 21.75 -6.86 0.58
CA LEU A 22 20.53 -7.66 0.53
C LEU A 22 20.20 -8.22 1.92
N ALA A 23 21.19 -8.76 2.65
CA ALA A 23 20.96 -9.27 4.00
C ALA A 23 20.37 -8.19 4.93
N ASP A 24 20.91 -6.97 4.89
CA ASP A 24 20.36 -5.83 5.65
C ASP A 24 18.93 -5.50 5.19
N THR A 25 18.71 -5.41 3.88
CA THR A 25 17.38 -5.13 3.30
C THR A 25 16.34 -6.15 3.74
N LEU A 26 16.69 -7.44 3.73
CA LEU A 26 15.81 -8.54 4.15
C LEU A 26 15.61 -8.56 5.66
N PHE A 27 16.62 -8.17 6.45
CA PHE A 27 16.52 -8.11 7.90
C PHE A 27 15.56 -7.01 8.37
N PHE A 28 15.62 -5.83 7.75
CA PHE A 28 14.75 -4.69 8.06
C PHE A 28 13.42 -4.70 7.30
N ASP A 29 13.19 -5.71 6.47
CA ASP A 29 11.99 -5.85 5.65
C ASP A 29 11.71 -4.62 4.74
N ASP A 30 12.77 -3.95 4.28
CA ASP A 30 12.69 -2.74 3.45
C ASP A 30 12.31 -3.08 2.00
N TRP A 31 11.01 -3.17 1.77
CA TRP A 31 10.45 -3.50 0.46
C TRP A 31 10.81 -2.47 -0.63
N GLN A 32 11.07 -1.21 -0.28
CA GLN A 32 11.42 -0.17 -1.25
C GLN A 32 12.84 -0.38 -1.78
N THR A 33 13.78 -0.61 -0.88
CA THR A 33 15.17 -0.92 -1.24
C THR A 33 15.24 -2.24 -1.99
N ALA A 34 14.49 -3.26 -1.56
CA ALA A 34 14.37 -4.53 -2.28
C ALA A 34 13.83 -4.34 -3.71
N TYR A 35 12.80 -3.51 -3.89
CA TYR A 35 12.24 -3.22 -5.21
C TYR A 35 13.25 -2.51 -6.12
N ARG A 36 13.98 -1.51 -5.60
CA ARG A 36 15.05 -0.83 -6.34
C ARG A 36 16.16 -1.79 -6.73
N PHE A 37 16.52 -2.73 -5.85
CA PHE A 37 17.48 -3.80 -6.14
C PHE A 37 17.02 -4.63 -7.34
N VAL A 38 15.78 -5.14 -7.32
CA VAL A 38 15.20 -5.94 -8.42
C VAL A 38 15.26 -5.17 -9.73
N ARG A 39 14.76 -3.92 -9.76
CA ARG A 39 14.74 -3.10 -10.98
C ARG A 39 16.13 -2.79 -11.53
N LYS A 40 17.14 -2.73 -10.67
CA LYS A 40 18.53 -2.47 -11.08
C LYS A 40 19.21 -3.70 -11.66
N PHE A 41 19.03 -4.88 -11.05
CA PHE A 41 19.85 -6.06 -11.37
C PHE A 41 19.16 -7.11 -12.25
N GLU A 42 17.83 -7.14 -12.30
CA GLU A 42 17.09 -8.10 -13.13
C GLU A 42 17.27 -7.88 -14.64
N PRO A 43 17.12 -6.65 -15.20
CA PRO A 43 17.25 -6.47 -16.65
C PRO A 43 18.63 -6.89 -17.23
N PRO A 44 19.76 -6.54 -16.60
CA PRO A 44 21.09 -7.01 -17.03
C PRO A 44 21.26 -8.54 -16.94
N LEU A 45 20.67 -9.18 -15.94
CA LEU A 45 20.70 -10.64 -15.80
C LEU A 45 19.93 -11.31 -16.95
N MET A 46 18.70 -10.86 -17.21
CA MET A 46 17.81 -11.41 -18.25
C MET A 46 18.33 -11.19 -19.67
N SER A 47 18.98 -10.05 -19.93
CA SER A 47 19.61 -9.75 -21.23
C SER A 47 20.92 -10.48 -21.48
N ARG A 48 21.33 -11.40 -20.58
CA ARG A 48 22.63 -12.08 -20.61
C ARG A 48 23.80 -11.11 -20.79
N SER A 49 23.75 -9.97 -20.08
CA SER A 49 24.78 -8.94 -20.19
C SER A 49 26.18 -9.54 -19.99
N PRO A 50 27.16 -9.19 -20.84
CA PRO A 50 28.55 -9.65 -20.69
C PRO A 50 29.22 -9.09 -19.43
N GLN A 51 28.57 -8.13 -18.74
CA GLN A 51 29.04 -7.56 -17.47
C GLN A 51 28.81 -8.48 -16.28
N ILE A 52 28.05 -9.57 -16.44
CA ILE A 52 27.77 -10.55 -15.41
C ILE A 52 28.50 -11.85 -15.78
N PRO A 53 29.65 -12.15 -15.13
CA PRO A 53 30.34 -13.41 -15.30
C PRO A 53 29.40 -14.60 -15.01
N GLU A 54 29.55 -15.68 -15.79
CA GLU A 54 28.68 -16.85 -15.70
C GLU A 54 28.64 -17.45 -14.28
N GLN A 55 29.80 -17.48 -13.61
CA GLN A 55 29.94 -17.99 -12.25
C GLN A 55 29.09 -17.27 -11.19
N PHE A 56 28.65 -16.03 -11.45
CA PHE A 56 27.85 -15.25 -10.52
C PHE A 56 26.36 -15.20 -10.88
N ARG A 57 25.95 -15.76 -12.03
CA ARG A 57 24.57 -15.65 -12.50
C ARG A 57 23.57 -16.31 -11.57
N ASP A 58 23.86 -17.54 -11.13
CA ASP A 58 22.94 -18.30 -10.28
C ASP A 58 22.79 -17.66 -8.90
N GLU A 59 23.89 -17.16 -8.33
CA GLU A 59 23.87 -16.44 -7.06
C GLU A 59 23.10 -15.12 -7.18
N LEU A 60 23.38 -14.32 -8.20
CA LEU A 60 22.67 -13.07 -8.43
C LEU A 60 21.18 -13.30 -8.71
N HIS A 61 20.84 -14.36 -9.44
CA HIS A 61 19.46 -14.77 -9.64
C HIS A 61 18.77 -15.08 -8.31
N SER A 62 19.43 -15.86 -7.43
CA SER A 62 18.93 -16.15 -6.08
C SER A 62 18.71 -14.86 -5.27
N PHE A 63 19.64 -13.91 -5.34
CA PHE A 63 19.48 -12.60 -4.68
C PHE A 63 18.28 -11.82 -5.20
N ILE A 64 18.07 -11.79 -6.52
CA ILE A 64 16.92 -11.11 -7.12
C ILE A 64 15.61 -11.78 -6.68
N VAL A 65 15.55 -13.10 -6.65
CA VAL A 65 14.35 -13.83 -6.19
C VAL A 65 14.05 -13.52 -4.71
N GLN A 66 15.06 -13.50 -3.85
CA GLN A 66 14.88 -13.12 -2.44
C GLN A 66 14.42 -11.66 -2.29
N ALA A 67 15.03 -10.74 -3.05
CA ALA A 67 14.64 -9.33 -3.06
C ALA A 67 13.20 -9.16 -3.58
N LYS A 68 12.78 -9.93 -4.59
CA LYS A 68 11.40 -9.94 -5.08
C LYS A 68 10.40 -10.36 -4.00
N TRP A 69 10.70 -11.34 -3.17
CA TRP A 69 9.84 -11.73 -2.04
C TRP A 69 9.67 -10.59 -1.02
N ALA A 70 10.76 -9.90 -0.66
CA ALA A 70 10.67 -8.73 0.22
C ALA A 70 9.91 -7.56 -0.44
N ALA A 71 10.10 -7.36 -1.74
CA ALA A 71 9.47 -6.32 -2.55
C ALA A 71 8.05 -6.64 -3.03
N LEU A 72 7.48 -7.79 -2.66
CA LEU A 72 6.21 -8.31 -3.18
C LEU A 72 5.07 -7.27 -3.22
N PRO A 73 4.86 -6.40 -2.21
CA PRO A 73 3.83 -5.36 -2.26
C PRO A 73 3.92 -4.40 -3.45
N ALA A 74 5.14 -4.18 -3.96
CA ALA A 74 5.42 -3.26 -5.06
C ALA A 74 5.50 -3.93 -6.44
N LEU A 75 5.50 -5.26 -6.50
CA LEU A 75 5.63 -5.99 -7.76
C LEU A 75 4.38 -5.90 -8.62
N ALA A 76 4.57 -6.03 -9.94
CA ALA A 76 3.46 -6.24 -10.86
C ALA A 76 2.85 -7.63 -10.63
N GLU A 77 1.56 -7.76 -10.93
CA GLU A 77 0.83 -9.01 -10.71
C GLU A 77 1.47 -10.22 -11.42
N GLN A 78 1.96 -10.05 -12.65
CA GLN A 78 2.62 -11.14 -13.39
C GLN A 78 3.91 -11.61 -12.71
N GLU A 79 4.65 -10.71 -12.05
CA GLU A 79 5.85 -11.06 -11.30
C GLU A 79 5.51 -11.82 -10.02
N ILE A 80 4.40 -11.45 -9.36
CA ILE A 80 3.89 -12.19 -8.20
C ILE A 80 3.49 -13.61 -8.61
N VAL A 81 2.71 -13.75 -9.68
CA VAL A 81 2.31 -15.05 -10.27
C VAL A 81 3.54 -15.92 -10.55
N ASP A 82 4.57 -15.35 -11.19
CA ASP A 82 5.83 -16.05 -11.47
C ASP A 82 6.55 -16.52 -10.20
N LEU A 83 6.66 -15.67 -9.17
CA LEU A 83 7.25 -16.05 -7.89
C LEU A 83 6.54 -17.25 -7.25
N PHE A 84 5.21 -17.23 -7.21
CA PHE A 84 4.44 -18.33 -6.61
C PHE A 84 4.50 -19.61 -7.44
N GLN A 85 4.67 -19.51 -8.76
CA GLN A 85 4.70 -20.67 -9.64
C GLN A 85 6.08 -21.35 -9.69
N HIS A 86 7.17 -20.58 -9.61
CA HIS A 86 8.53 -21.07 -9.88
C HIS A 86 9.53 -20.89 -8.74
N HIS A 87 9.22 -20.06 -7.74
CA HIS A 87 10.19 -19.62 -6.73
C HIS A 87 9.63 -19.57 -5.30
N PHE A 88 8.59 -20.35 -5.01
CA PHE A 88 7.97 -20.43 -3.68
C PHE A 88 8.94 -20.94 -2.63
N MET A 89 9.88 -21.85 -2.96
CA MET A 89 10.81 -22.36 -1.95
C MET A 89 11.79 -21.30 -1.46
N ALA A 90 12.07 -20.27 -2.27
CA ALA A 90 13.02 -19.22 -1.92
C ALA A 90 12.57 -18.37 -0.72
N GLN A 91 11.27 -18.29 -0.41
CA GLN A 91 10.80 -17.55 0.76
C GLN A 91 11.26 -18.17 2.09
N PHE A 92 11.53 -19.47 2.13
CA PHE A 92 12.02 -20.14 3.34
C PHE A 92 13.50 -19.85 3.64
N ALA A 93 14.24 -19.30 2.68
CA ALA A 93 15.63 -18.86 2.88
C ALA A 93 15.73 -17.46 3.49
N LEU A 94 14.62 -16.72 3.58
CA LEU A 94 14.59 -15.39 4.16
C LEU A 94 14.74 -15.46 5.70
N PRO A 95 15.43 -14.50 6.34
CA PRO A 95 15.73 -14.51 7.77
C PRO A 95 14.46 -14.74 8.63
N GLY A 96 14.39 -15.95 9.21
CA GLY A 96 13.14 -16.68 9.42
C GLY A 96 12.49 -16.63 10.80
N LYS A 97 12.27 -15.43 11.37
CA LYS A 97 11.26 -15.27 12.44
C LYS A 97 10.15 -14.28 12.09
N TYR A 98 10.44 -13.27 11.27
CA TYR A 98 9.53 -12.16 11.02
C TYR A 98 8.98 -12.11 9.60
N TYR A 99 9.52 -12.92 8.67
CA TYR A 99 8.97 -13.00 7.33
C TYR A 99 7.71 -13.88 7.30
N ASP A 100 6.58 -13.25 7.00
CA ASP A 100 5.32 -13.92 6.66
C ASP A 100 4.90 -13.55 5.23
N ILE A 101 4.84 -14.56 4.37
CA ILE A 101 4.40 -14.41 2.97
C ILE A 101 2.95 -13.93 2.87
N TRP A 102 2.11 -14.23 3.86
CA TRP A 102 0.75 -13.72 3.92
C TRP A 102 0.75 -12.21 4.14
N ASP A 103 1.55 -11.70 5.07
CA ASP A 103 1.62 -10.25 5.33
C ASP A 103 2.10 -9.49 4.09
N LYS A 104 3.04 -10.06 3.34
CA LYS A 104 3.47 -9.50 2.05
C LYS A 104 2.37 -9.46 1.02
N LEU A 105 1.66 -10.56 0.82
CA LEU A 105 0.53 -10.59 -0.12
C LEU A 105 -0.62 -9.70 0.35
N ARG A 106 -0.91 -9.65 1.65
CA ARG A 106 -1.89 -8.76 2.28
C ARG A 106 -1.58 -7.30 1.98
N ALA A 107 -0.33 -6.87 2.17
CA ALA A 107 0.10 -5.52 1.83
C ALA A 107 -0.10 -5.21 0.34
N LYS A 108 0.14 -6.17 -0.57
CA LYS A 108 -0.20 -6.02 -1.99
C LYS A 108 -1.71 -5.84 -2.19
N LEU A 109 -2.52 -6.69 -1.57
CA LEU A 109 -3.98 -6.71 -1.75
C LEU A 109 -4.63 -5.40 -1.28
N ILE A 110 -4.14 -4.79 -0.19
CA ILE A 110 -4.61 -3.47 0.29
C ILE A 110 -4.43 -2.39 -0.80
N THR A 111 -3.41 -2.49 -1.65
CA THR A 111 -3.21 -1.52 -2.76
C THR A 111 -4.22 -1.66 -3.90
N ILE A 112 -5.03 -2.73 -3.91
CA ILE A 112 -6.05 -2.99 -4.91
C ILE A 112 -7.39 -2.48 -4.35
N PRO A 113 -8.00 -1.44 -4.94
CA PRO A 113 -9.19 -0.80 -4.35
C PRO A 113 -10.44 -1.66 -4.40
N PHE A 114 -10.55 -2.61 -5.35
CA PHE A 114 -11.75 -3.41 -5.56
C PHE A 114 -11.58 -4.85 -5.05
N TYR A 115 -12.51 -5.33 -4.22
CA TYR A 115 -12.45 -6.65 -3.59
C TYR A 115 -12.48 -7.83 -4.58
N ASP A 116 -13.21 -7.70 -5.69
CA ASP A 116 -13.23 -8.71 -6.77
C ASP A 116 -11.85 -8.87 -7.42
N LYS A 117 -11.12 -7.75 -7.60
CA LYS A 117 -9.74 -7.76 -8.12
C LYS A 117 -8.74 -8.35 -7.12
N ARG A 118 -8.96 -8.17 -5.82
CA ARG A 118 -8.19 -8.87 -4.77
C ARG A 118 -8.39 -10.38 -4.86
N ASP A 119 -9.64 -10.80 -5.00
CA ASP A 119 -9.99 -12.22 -5.13
C ASP A 119 -9.45 -12.84 -6.42
N GLU A 120 -9.43 -12.11 -7.54
CA GLU A 120 -8.77 -12.52 -8.79
C GLU A 120 -7.27 -12.82 -8.57
N LEU A 121 -6.54 -11.92 -7.89
CA LEU A 121 -5.13 -12.13 -7.57
C LEU A 121 -4.93 -13.34 -6.65
N ARG A 122 -5.74 -13.47 -5.59
CA ARG A 122 -5.71 -14.64 -4.69
C ARG A 122 -5.92 -15.94 -5.47
N GLN A 123 -6.91 -15.97 -6.36
CA GLN A 123 -7.19 -17.14 -7.19
C GLN A 123 -6.01 -17.49 -8.11
N LYS A 124 -5.39 -16.49 -8.74
CA LYS A 124 -4.20 -16.70 -9.57
C LYS A 124 -3.03 -17.26 -8.75
N VAL A 125 -2.77 -16.72 -7.56
CA VAL A 125 -1.75 -17.23 -6.63
C VAL A 125 -2.02 -18.69 -6.25
N ARG A 126 -3.27 -19.05 -5.89
CA ARG A 126 -3.64 -20.45 -5.59
C ARG A 126 -3.42 -21.36 -6.80
N HIS A 127 -3.78 -20.90 -8.00
CA HIS A 127 -3.56 -21.65 -9.23
C HIS A 127 -2.07 -21.86 -9.52
N CYS A 128 -1.22 -20.86 -9.28
CA CYS A 128 0.22 -20.97 -9.43
C CYS A 128 0.80 -22.03 -8.50
N LEU A 129 0.39 -22.04 -7.23
CA LEU A 129 0.83 -23.05 -6.26
C LEU A 129 0.42 -24.48 -6.67
N LEU A 130 -0.79 -24.65 -7.21
CA LEU A 130 -1.24 -25.95 -7.75
C LEU A 130 -0.47 -26.41 -9.00
N ASN A 131 0.31 -25.52 -9.62
CA ASN A 131 1.17 -25.83 -10.76
C ASN A 131 2.66 -25.74 -10.42
N ASN A 132 3.01 -25.46 -9.17
CA ASN A 132 4.40 -25.32 -8.74
C ASN A 132 5.06 -26.70 -8.57
N MET A 133 6.17 -26.90 -9.29
CA MET A 133 6.91 -28.16 -9.36
C MET A 133 8.13 -28.22 -8.43
N GLU A 134 8.38 -27.20 -7.61
CA GLU A 134 9.47 -27.21 -6.62
C GLU A 134 9.23 -28.28 -5.54
N ALA A 135 10.30 -28.99 -5.16
CA ALA A 135 10.26 -29.95 -4.08
C ALA A 135 10.23 -29.24 -2.72
N ILE A 136 9.19 -29.49 -1.92
CA ILE A 136 9.05 -28.90 -0.58
C ILE A 136 9.50 -29.84 0.55
N ALA A 137 9.59 -31.13 0.25
CA ALA A 137 10.05 -32.18 1.16
C ALA A 137 10.92 -33.20 0.41
N THR A 138 11.50 -34.12 1.16
CA THR A 138 12.27 -35.27 0.67
C THR A 138 11.37 -36.42 0.22
N LYS A 139 10.16 -36.52 0.79
CA LYS A 139 9.15 -37.53 0.46
C LYS A 139 7.86 -36.90 -0.02
N GLY A 140 7.17 -37.55 -0.96
CA GLY A 140 5.91 -37.08 -1.52
C GLY A 140 4.69 -37.78 -0.93
N PRO A 141 3.48 -37.29 -1.22
CA PRO A 141 2.25 -37.96 -0.81
C PRO A 141 2.09 -39.31 -1.52
N LEU A 142 1.33 -40.22 -0.91
CA LEU A 142 1.01 -41.52 -1.49
C LEU A 142 -0.23 -41.40 -2.36
N ASP A 143 -0.21 -42.00 -3.54
CA ASP A 143 -1.40 -42.12 -4.39
C ASP A 143 -2.37 -43.21 -3.86
N GLN A 144 -3.47 -43.45 -4.59
CA GLN A 144 -4.47 -44.48 -4.22
C GLN A 144 -3.93 -45.90 -4.23
N LEU A 145 -2.82 -46.15 -4.93
CA LEU A 145 -2.15 -47.43 -5.02
C LEU A 145 -1.04 -47.56 -3.96
N GLY A 146 -0.88 -46.56 -3.09
CA GLY A 146 0.19 -46.50 -2.09
C GLY A 146 1.57 -46.20 -2.69
N LYS A 147 1.63 -45.74 -3.95
CA LYS A 147 2.89 -45.33 -4.59
C LYS A 147 3.18 -43.87 -4.26
N GLU A 148 4.42 -43.62 -3.89
CA GLU A 148 4.90 -42.27 -3.60
C GLU A 148 4.99 -41.42 -4.87
N SER A 149 4.34 -40.25 -4.83
CA SER A 149 4.45 -39.22 -5.87
C SER A 149 5.70 -38.35 -5.66
N SER A 150 6.09 -37.57 -6.67
CA SER A 150 7.19 -36.60 -6.49
C SER A 150 6.86 -35.60 -5.35
N PRO A 151 7.84 -35.17 -4.53
CA PRO A 151 7.60 -34.38 -3.32
C PRO A 151 7.39 -32.88 -3.59
N THR A 152 6.68 -32.56 -4.67
CA THR A 152 6.45 -31.20 -5.16
C THR A 152 5.30 -30.50 -4.43
N ILE A 153 5.31 -29.17 -4.38
CA ILE A 153 4.21 -28.33 -3.86
C ILE A 153 2.87 -28.73 -4.48
N LYS A 154 2.80 -28.86 -5.81
CA LYS A 154 1.62 -29.31 -6.54
C LYS A 154 1.03 -30.61 -5.98
N ASN A 155 1.84 -31.68 -5.91
CA ASN A 155 1.37 -32.99 -5.48
C ASN A 155 0.87 -32.97 -4.03
N TRP A 156 1.55 -32.24 -3.13
CA TRP A 156 1.10 -32.06 -1.74
C TRP A 156 -0.23 -31.32 -1.65
N LEU A 157 -0.45 -30.25 -2.42
CA LEU A 157 -1.72 -29.54 -2.43
C LEU A 157 -2.86 -30.35 -3.07
N VAL A 158 -2.57 -31.16 -4.09
CA VAL A 158 -3.56 -32.07 -4.69
C VAL A 158 -3.99 -33.15 -3.70
N ASP A 159 -3.04 -33.76 -2.98
CA ASP A 159 -3.35 -34.72 -1.93
C ASP A 159 -4.14 -34.08 -0.78
N TYR A 160 -3.71 -32.91 -0.33
CA TYR A 160 -4.41 -32.14 0.70
C TYR A 160 -5.87 -31.86 0.31
N ASN A 161 -6.12 -31.27 -0.86
CA ASN A 161 -7.47 -30.97 -1.35
C ASN A 161 -8.33 -32.22 -1.53
N LYS A 162 -7.73 -33.36 -1.89
CA LYS A 162 -8.44 -34.64 -1.99
C LYS A 162 -8.88 -35.15 -0.61
N SER A 163 -8.07 -34.91 0.41
CA SER A 163 -8.32 -35.35 1.78
C SER A 163 -9.31 -34.45 2.53
N THR A 164 -9.19 -33.13 2.37
CA THR A 164 -9.98 -32.15 3.13
C THR A 164 -11.18 -31.59 2.35
N GLY A 165 -11.22 -31.75 1.03
CA GLY A 165 -12.20 -31.15 0.13
C GLY A 165 -11.71 -29.85 -0.50
N GLY A 166 -12.51 -29.30 -1.42
CA GLY A 166 -12.20 -28.05 -2.12
C GLY A 166 -12.59 -26.78 -1.37
N GLU A 167 -13.38 -26.89 -0.30
CA GLU A 167 -13.87 -25.76 0.50
C GLU A 167 -12.78 -25.19 1.43
N VAL A 168 -13.10 -24.08 2.11
CA VAL A 168 -12.23 -23.51 3.15
C VAL A 168 -12.26 -24.42 4.37
N VAL A 169 -11.07 -24.75 4.87
CA VAL A 169 -10.87 -25.68 5.97
C VAL A 169 -10.38 -24.92 7.20
N ASP A 170 -10.92 -25.24 8.38
CA ASP A 170 -10.44 -24.65 9.62
C ASP A 170 -9.08 -25.24 10.07
N ALA A 171 -8.47 -24.58 11.05
CA ALA A 171 -7.19 -25.02 11.60
C ALA A 171 -7.24 -26.43 12.22
N THR A 172 -8.40 -26.87 12.71
CA THR A 172 -8.56 -28.19 13.34
C THR A 172 -8.43 -29.30 12.30
N LYS A 173 -9.18 -29.19 11.20
CA LYS A 173 -9.11 -30.14 10.08
C LYS A 173 -7.73 -30.13 9.39
N LEU A 174 -7.10 -28.97 9.25
CA LEU A 174 -5.73 -28.88 8.74
C LEU A 174 -4.75 -29.64 9.66
N ASN A 175 -4.84 -29.45 10.98
CA ASN A 175 -4.00 -30.18 11.93
C ASN A 175 -4.31 -31.69 11.91
N GLU A 176 -5.58 -32.08 11.77
CA GLU A 176 -5.98 -33.48 11.62
C GLU A 176 -5.32 -34.12 10.39
N TYR A 177 -5.31 -33.43 9.24
CA TYR A 177 -4.60 -33.88 8.04
C TYR A 177 -3.11 -34.09 8.33
N ILE A 178 -2.42 -33.07 8.88
CA ILE A 178 -0.98 -33.13 9.19
C ILE A 178 -0.64 -34.30 10.14
N VAL A 179 -1.45 -34.51 11.18
CA VAL A 179 -1.21 -35.54 12.20
C VAL A 179 -1.50 -36.94 11.69
N ARG A 180 -2.57 -37.13 10.90
CA ARG A 180 -2.98 -38.45 10.40
C ARG A 180 -2.24 -38.88 9.14
N HIS A 181 -1.60 -37.96 8.42
CA HIS A 181 -0.93 -38.29 7.16
C HIS A 181 0.34 -39.13 7.39
N THR A 182 0.34 -40.35 6.85
CA THR A 182 1.36 -41.38 7.11
C THR A 182 2.77 -41.02 6.63
N VAL A 183 2.91 -40.16 5.64
CA VAL A 183 4.22 -39.67 5.15
C VAL A 183 4.70 -38.47 5.97
N ILE A 184 3.80 -37.59 6.41
CA ILE A 184 4.17 -36.37 7.14
C ILE A 184 4.75 -36.74 8.52
N SER A 185 4.34 -37.86 9.11
CA SER A 185 4.94 -38.37 10.34
C SER A 185 6.36 -38.91 10.18
N LYS A 186 6.87 -39.04 8.94
CA LYS A 186 8.18 -39.64 8.61
C LYS A 186 9.18 -38.65 8.00
N ILE A 187 8.81 -37.39 7.82
CA ILE A 187 9.69 -36.32 7.35
C ILE A 187 10.22 -35.53 8.55
N THR A 188 11.21 -34.67 8.33
CA THR A 188 11.81 -33.83 9.38
C THR A 188 10.83 -32.75 9.88
N GLU A 189 11.03 -32.24 11.09
CA GLU A 189 10.21 -31.15 11.64
C GLU A 189 10.34 -29.85 10.82
N GLU A 190 11.48 -29.62 10.16
CA GLU A 190 11.66 -28.49 9.26
C GLU A 190 10.78 -28.61 8.01
N GLU A 191 10.75 -29.78 7.37
CA GLU A 191 9.88 -30.05 6.21
C GLU A 191 8.40 -29.98 6.60
N LYS A 192 8.05 -30.52 7.76
CA LYS A 192 6.70 -30.43 8.32
C LYS A 192 6.28 -29.00 8.59
N SER A 193 7.19 -28.17 9.09
CA SER A 193 6.98 -26.73 9.27
C SER A 193 6.74 -26.03 7.94
N ARG A 194 7.53 -26.34 6.90
CA ARG A 194 7.34 -25.82 5.53
C ARG A 194 5.98 -26.21 4.95
N LEU A 195 5.59 -27.49 5.05
CA LEU A 195 4.26 -27.96 4.62
C LEU A 195 3.14 -27.26 5.38
N LYS A 196 3.26 -27.11 6.71
CA LYS A 196 2.26 -26.40 7.51
C LYS A 196 2.10 -24.95 7.07
N LYS A 197 3.21 -24.25 6.82
CA LYS A 197 3.18 -22.88 6.28
C LYS A 197 2.52 -22.82 4.90
N LEU A 198 2.85 -23.76 4.01
CA LEU A 198 2.23 -23.88 2.69
C LEU A 198 0.70 -24.06 2.81
N PHE A 199 0.23 -25.02 3.60
CA PHE A 199 -1.20 -25.28 3.76
C PHE A 199 -1.95 -24.12 4.40
N ASN A 200 -1.38 -23.51 5.45
CA ASN A 200 -1.98 -22.33 6.08
C ASN A 200 -2.13 -21.18 5.09
N PHE A 201 -1.06 -20.87 4.34
CA PHE A 201 -1.11 -19.83 3.31
C PHE A 201 -2.16 -20.14 2.23
N TYR A 202 -2.19 -21.40 1.76
CA TYR A 202 -3.14 -21.85 0.75
C TYR A 202 -4.60 -21.71 1.21
N GLU A 203 -4.90 -22.06 2.46
CA GLU A 203 -6.23 -21.91 3.06
C GLU A 203 -6.63 -20.45 3.24
N ILE A 204 -5.74 -19.60 3.73
CA ILE A 204 -6.01 -18.16 3.88
C ILE A 204 -6.29 -17.55 2.50
N ALA A 205 -5.51 -17.93 1.49
CA ALA A 205 -5.72 -17.46 0.12
C ALA A 205 -7.07 -17.90 -0.47
N LYS A 206 -7.77 -18.91 0.07
CA LYS A 206 -9.12 -19.33 -0.39
C LYS A 206 -10.22 -18.39 0.09
N ILE A 207 -10.01 -17.69 1.21
CA ILE A 207 -11.02 -16.82 1.81
C ILE A 207 -11.23 -15.62 0.88
N SER A 208 -12.47 -15.21 0.65
CA SER A 208 -12.78 -14.02 -0.16
C SER A 208 -12.45 -12.75 0.61
N SER A 209 -11.99 -11.70 -0.07
CA SER A 209 -11.84 -10.35 0.51
C SER A 209 -13.20 -9.71 0.87
N LEU A 210 -14.33 -10.31 0.49
CA LEU A 210 -15.67 -9.92 0.96
C LEU A 210 -16.08 -10.63 2.27
N ASP A 211 -15.38 -11.70 2.67
CA ASP A 211 -15.60 -12.36 3.95
C ASP A 211 -14.85 -11.60 5.05
N PRO A 212 -15.46 -11.33 6.22
CA PRO A 212 -14.79 -10.63 7.31
C PRO A 212 -13.46 -11.26 7.76
N ARG A 213 -13.30 -12.58 7.57
CA ARG A 213 -12.04 -13.31 7.84
C ARG A 213 -10.95 -13.03 6.82
N GLY A 214 -11.36 -12.64 5.61
CA GLY A 214 -10.49 -12.34 4.48
C GLY A 214 -10.18 -10.86 4.32
N TYR A 215 -10.70 -9.98 5.18
CA TYR A 215 -10.35 -8.56 5.17
C TYR A 215 -8.87 -8.35 5.40
N GLU A 216 -8.26 -7.60 4.48
CA GLU A 216 -6.86 -7.21 4.57
C GLU A 216 -6.68 -5.96 5.43
N GLU A 217 -7.68 -5.10 5.53
CA GLU A 217 -7.66 -3.96 6.42
C GLU A 217 -7.99 -4.35 7.86
N THR A 218 -7.45 -3.59 8.80
CA THR A 218 -7.95 -3.57 10.18
C THR A 218 -9.15 -2.64 10.21
N LEU A 219 -10.31 -3.13 10.64
CA LEU A 219 -11.51 -2.30 10.75
C LEU A 219 -11.75 -1.91 12.20
N SER A 220 -11.75 -0.61 12.49
CA SER A 220 -12.18 -0.11 13.80
C SER A 220 -13.70 -0.25 13.93
N VAL A 221 -14.16 -0.84 15.01
CA VAL A 221 -15.58 -1.05 15.33
C VAL A 221 -15.87 -0.43 16.68
N ASP A 222 -16.88 0.42 16.73
CA ASP A 222 -17.46 0.96 17.97
C ASP A 222 -18.96 0.73 17.92
N ASP A 223 -19.38 -0.47 18.31
CA ASP A 223 -20.76 -0.94 18.24
C ASP A 223 -21.34 -1.09 19.66
N GLU A 224 -22.63 -0.79 19.84
CA GLU A 224 -23.28 -0.87 21.16
C GLU A 224 -23.17 -2.26 21.81
N LYS A 225 -23.08 -3.33 21.00
CA LYS A 225 -22.99 -4.71 21.48
C LYS A 225 -21.58 -5.14 21.83
N TRP A 226 -20.57 -4.68 21.08
CA TRP A 226 -19.19 -5.16 21.20
C TRP A 226 -18.25 -4.16 21.88
N GLY A 227 -18.64 -2.89 21.97
CA GLY A 227 -17.78 -1.79 22.40
C GLY A 227 -16.71 -1.44 21.36
N PRO A 228 -15.77 -0.56 21.72
CA PRO A 228 -14.65 -0.21 20.86
C PRO A 228 -13.71 -1.40 20.71
N GLY A 229 -13.29 -1.67 19.48
CA GLY A 229 -12.33 -2.72 19.15
C GLY A 229 -11.89 -2.63 17.71
N ILE A 230 -11.05 -3.58 17.30
CA ILE A 230 -10.65 -3.75 15.91
C ILE A 230 -11.05 -5.13 15.42
N ILE A 231 -11.58 -5.23 14.21
CA ILE A 231 -11.70 -6.50 13.50
C ILE A 231 -10.42 -6.68 12.69
N GLN A 232 -9.68 -7.74 13.01
CA GLN A 232 -8.50 -8.15 12.28
C GLN A 232 -8.57 -9.64 11.98
N ALA A 233 -8.46 -10.02 10.70
CA ALA A 233 -8.59 -11.41 10.25
C ALA A 233 -9.87 -12.10 10.77
N GLY A 234 -11.00 -11.38 10.73
CA GLY A 234 -12.31 -11.87 11.19
C GLY A 234 -12.44 -12.06 12.70
N ARG A 235 -11.47 -11.59 13.50
CA ARG A 235 -11.53 -11.59 14.96
C ARG A 235 -11.73 -10.18 15.46
N PHE A 236 -12.75 -9.99 16.28
CA PHE A 236 -12.88 -8.79 17.08
C PHE A 236 -11.89 -8.84 18.24
N ILE A 237 -11.03 -7.84 18.31
CA ILE A 237 -10.08 -7.61 19.39
C ILE A 237 -10.60 -6.38 20.14
N PRO A 238 -11.19 -6.54 21.34
CA PRO A 238 -11.66 -5.39 22.11
C PRO A 238 -10.48 -4.48 22.44
N THR A 239 -10.68 -3.17 22.29
CA THR A 239 -9.74 -2.18 22.79
C THR A 239 -10.15 -1.87 24.22
N ASP A 240 -9.26 -2.07 25.20
CA ASP A 240 -9.61 -1.85 26.60
C ASP A 240 -10.03 -0.39 26.81
N ARG A 241 -11.29 -0.15 27.20
CA ARG A 241 -11.80 1.19 27.48
C ARG A 241 -10.98 1.88 28.56
N GLY A 242 -10.40 1.14 29.51
CA GLY A 242 -9.49 1.68 30.51
C GLY A 242 -8.23 2.25 29.89
N GLU A 243 -7.61 1.53 28.94
CA GLU A 243 -6.44 2.02 28.21
C GLU A 243 -6.80 3.22 27.35
N VAL A 244 -7.95 3.23 26.68
CA VAL A 244 -8.42 4.37 25.86
C VAL A 244 -8.77 5.61 26.70
N GLU A 245 -9.43 5.44 27.85
CA GLU A 245 -9.76 6.52 28.79
C GLU A 245 -8.51 7.07 29.49
N GLU A 246 -7.58 6.20 29.89
CA GLU A 246 -6.28 6.62 30.42
C GLU A 246 -5.45 7.36 29.37
N MET A 247 -5.49 6.91 28.11
CA MET A 247 -4.87 7.58 26.98
C MET A 247 -5.51 8.95 26.73
N GLY A 248 -6.85 9.04 26.75
CA GLY A 248 -7.60 10.29 26.57
C GLY A 248 -7.36 11.30 27.71
N ALA A 249 -7.31 10.83 28.96
CA ALA A 249 -6.95 11.66 30.12
C ALA A 249 -5.49 12.15 30.04
N PHE A 250 -4.60 11.31 29.53
CA PHE A 250 -3.20 11.65 29.32
C PHE A 250 -2.99 12.64 28.17
N ILE A 251 -3.72 12.50 27.05
CA ILE A 251 -3.72 13.46 25.93
C ILE A 251 -4.17 14.84 26.40
N LYS A 252 -5.28 14.95 27.15
CA LYS A 252 -5.71 16.23 27.74
C LYS A 252 -4.65 16.85 28.66
N LYS A 253 -3.87 16.02 29.36
CA LYS A 253 -2.75 16.47 30.20
C LYS A 253 -1.57 16.97 29.35
N LEU A 254 -1.25 16.30 28.24
CA LEU A 254 -0.22 16.72 27.28
C LEU A 254 -0.61 18.01 26.55
N GLU A 255 -1.87 18.17 26.14
CA GLU A 255 -2.38 19.41 25.56
C GLU A 255 -2.27 20.58 26.55
N ALA A 256 -2.59 20.35 27.83
CA ALA A 256 -2.41 21.35 28.88
C ALA A 256 -0.94 21.73 29.08
N VAL A 257 -0.01 20.76 29.00
CA VAL A 257 1.44 21.01 29.08
C VAL A 257 1.96 21.76 27.84
N GLY A 258 1.50 21.40 26.64
CA GLY A 258 1.81 22.12 25.40
C GLY A 258 1.30 23.55 25.42
N ALA A 259 0.09 23.79 25.97
CA ALA A 259 -0.46 25.12 26.18
C ALA A 259 0.34 25.94 27.20
N ILE A 260 0.88 25.30 28.25
CA ILE A 260 1.80 25.93 29.21
C ILE A 260 3.13 26.27 28.54
N GLY A 261 3.68 25.38 27.71
CA GLY A 261 4.90 25.61 26.93
C GLY A 261 4.77 26.80 25.98
N LYS A 262 3.69 26.86 25.19
CA LYS A 262 3.38 28.02 24.32
C LYS A 262 3.22 29.32 25.11
N LYS A 263 2.49 29.30 26.25
CA LYS A 263 2.39 30.48 27.13
C LYS A 263 3.74 30.90 27.70
N LEU A 264 4.62 29.96 28.03
CA LEU A 264 5.95 30.26 28.55
C LEU A 264 6.85 30.87 27.47
N GLU A 265 6.83 30.34 26.25
CA GLU A 265 7.52 30.93 25.10
C GLU A 265 7.04 32.34 24.80
N GLU A 266 5.73 32.60 24.85
CA GLU A 266 5.16 33.92 24.64
C GLU A 266 5.58 34.93 25.72
N ARG A 267 5.72 34.48 26.98
CA ARG A 267 6.20 35.32 28.08
C ARG A 267 7.70 35.59 27.99
N ILE A 268 8.48 34.60 27.52
CA ILE A 268 9.91 34.76 27.21
C ILE A 268 10.10 35.75 26.06
N LYS A 269 9.32 35.63 24.97
CA LYS A 269 9.35 36.57 23.83
C LYS A 269 8.97 38.00 24.22
N ARG A 270 8.07 38.15 25.21
CA ARG A 270 7.68 39.46 25.77
C ARG A 270 8.70 40.04 26.76
N GLY A 271 9.79 39.32 27.07
CA GLY A 271 10.81 39.76 28.01
C GLY A 271 10.35 39.75 29.47
N GLU A 272 9.22 39.10 29.78
CA GLU A 272 8.64 39.05 31.14
C GLU A 272 9.43 38.13 32.08
N ILE A 273 10.36 37.32 31.55
CA ILE A 273 11.16 36.36 32.30
C ILE A 273 12.64 36.49 31.87
N SER A 274 13.37 37.41 32.48
CA SER A 274 14.83 37.53 32.30
C SER A 274 15.55 36.62 33.29
N GLY A 275 15.86 35.39 32.87
CA GLY A 275 16.61 34.43 33.70
C GLY A 275 16.48 32.95 33.32
N ALA A 276 15.64 32.60 32.34
CA ALA A 276 15.29 31.21 32.05
C ALA A 276 16.44 30.33 31.52
N GLN A 277 17.59 30.90 31.13
CA GLN A 277 18.74 30.11 30.68
C GLN A 277 19.42 29.32 31.81
N SER A 278 19.26 29.69 33.09
CA SER A 278 19.89 28.95 34.21
C SER A 278 19.03 27.84 34.82
N MET A 279 17.72 27.80 34.58
CA MET A 279 16.83 26.75 35.09
C MET A 279 16.70 25.54 34.16
N ALA A 280 17.06 25.67 32.88
CA ALA A 280 17.03 24.56 31.93
C ALA A 280 18.11 23.47 32.20
N GLN A 281 19.10 23.75 33.04
CA GLN A 281 20.19 22.80 33.38
C GLN A 281 19.91 21.94 34.62
N THR A 282 18.81 22.15 35.35
CA THR A 282 18.56 21.48 36.64
C THR A 282 17.54 20.34 36.59
N LEU A 283 17.04 19.95 35.41
CA LEU A 283 16.22 18.75 35.26
C LEU A 283 17.11 17.55 34.90
N THR A 284 17.35 16.70 35.89
CA THR A 284 18.27 15.55 35.81
C THR A 284 17.74 14.42 34.91
N ALA A 285 18.68 13.79 34.20
CA ALA A 285 18.50 12.75 33.18
C ALA A 285 17.78 11.43 33.56
N PRO A 286 17.61 10.99 34.84
CA PRO A 286 16.96 9.71 35.11
C PRO A 286 15.43 9.70 34.89
N SER A 287 14.76 10.86 34.92
CA SER A 287 13.30 10.95 34.75
C SER A 287 12.85 11.16 33.30
N ILE A 288 13.75 11.62 32.42
CA ILE A 288 13.45 11.90 31.00
C ILE A 288 13.44 10.60 30.19
N ALA A 289 14.25 9.59 30.57
CA ALA A 289 14.32 8.31 29.86
C ALA A 289 13.06 7.43 30.02
N HIS A 290 12.42 7.45 31.20
CA HIS A 290 11.16 6.69 31.42
C HIS A 290 9.91 7.42 30.90
N ILE A 291 9.94 8.76 30.86
CA ILE A 291 8.87 9.57 30.26
C ILE A 291 8.95 9.51 28.72
N SER A 292 10.17 9.56 28.14
CA SER A 292 10.42 9.43 26.70
C SER A 292 9.92 8.10 26.11
N ALA A 293 10.06 6.98 26.83
CA ALA A 293 9.61 5.67 26.36
C ALA A 293 8.07 5.51 26.42
N ALA A 294 7.42 6.09 27.43
CA ALA A 294 5.96 6.11 27.55
C ALA A 294 5.29 7.17 26.64
N GLU A 295 5.97 8.28 26.36
CA GLU A 295 5.57 9.30 25.39
C GLU A 295 5.70 8.81 23.95
N SER A 296 6.76 8.06 23.62
CA SER A 296 6.92 7.46 22.29
C SER A 296 5.92 6.34 22.01
N PHE A 297 5.55 5.54 23.02
CA PHE A 297 4.50 4.53 22.89
C PHE A 297 3.09 5.14 22.77
N ARG A 298 2.82 6.27 23.45
CA ARG A 298 1.49 6.93 23.43
C ARG A 298 1.28 7.90 22.28
N ALA A 299 2.34 8.53 21.77
CA ALA A 299 2.31 9.21 20.48
C ALA A 299 2.01 8.20 19.36
N ALA A 300 2.58 7.00 19.43
CA ALA A 300 2.30 5.93 18.48
C ALA A 300 0.82 5.49 18.50
N ASP A 301 0.13 5.47 19.65
CA ASP A 301 -1.29 5.09 19.69
C ASP A 301 -2.27 6.19 19.25
N LEU A 302 -2.00 7.46 19.54
CA LEU A 302 -2.78 8.58 18.98
C LEU A 302 -2.56 8.68 17.46
N GLN A 303 -1.31 8.48 17.04
CA GLN A 303 -0.94 8.35 15.66
C GLN A 303 -1.66 7.15 15.03
N ASN A 304 -1.71 5.98 15.66
CA ASN A 304 -2.50 4.82 15.20
C ASN A 304 -4.01 5.14 15.08
N SER A 305 -4.59 5.93 15.98
CA SER A 305 -6.02 6.29 15.93
C SER A 305 -6.35 7.24 14.77
N ILE A 306 -5.49 8.24 14.54
CA ILE A 306 -5.64 9.18 13.42
C ILE A 306 -5.27 8.50 12.09
N GLU A 307 -4.21 7.68 12.09
CA GLU A 307 -3.78 6.83 10.97
C GLU A 307 -4.88 5.85 10.56
N ASN A 308 -5.76 5.41 11.46
CA ASN A 308 -6.89 4.54 11.11
C ASN A 308 -8.15 5.30 10.67
N HIS A 309 -8.33 6.57 11.06
CA HIS A 309 -9.55 7.32 10.73
C HIS A 309 -9.58 7.80 9.28
N LEU A 310 -8.45 8.30 8.76
CA LEU A 310 -8.35 8.78 7.38
C LEU A 310 -8.61 7.66 6.36
N PRO A 311 -7.98 6.48 6.45
CA PRO A 311 -8.27 5.35 5.56
C PRO A 311 -9.74 4.94 5.61
N GLN A 312 -10.33 4.78 6.81
CA GLN A 312 -11.73 4.38 6.93
C GLN A 312 -12.66 5.41 6.27
N ARG A 313 -12.45 6.71 6.54
CA ARG A 313 -13.24 7.78 5.95
C ARG A 313 -13.11 7.84 4.43
N PHE A 314 -11.91 7.56 3.91
CA PHE A 314 -11.69 7.45 2.47
C PHE A 314 -12.41 6.24 1.87
N GLN A 315 -12.36 5.08 2.53
CA GLN A 315 -13.08 3.88 2.09
C GLN A 315 -14.59 4.12 2.06
N ASP A 316 -15.15 4.67 3.13
CA ASP A 316 -16.57 5.04 3.20
C ASP A 316 -16.96 6.00 2.06
N PHE A 317 -16.05 6.93 1.73
CA PHE A 317 -16.22 7.85 0.62
C PHE A 317 -16.24 7.16 -0.75
N LEU A 318 -15.33 6.21 -1.00
CA LEU A 318 -15.29 5.41 -2.23
C LEU A 318 -16.58 4.60 -2.42
N GLU A 319 -17.20 4.19 -1.32
CA GLU A 319 -18.45 3.42 -1.34
C GLU A 319 -19.70 4.26 -1.64
N THR A 320 -19.59 5.59 -1.66
CA THR A 320 -20.72 6.49 -1.92
C THR A 320 -21.29 6.33 -3.33
N ALA A 321 -22.60 6.61 -3.47
CA ALA A 321 -23.28 6.56 -4.77
C ALA A 321 -22.69 7.54 -5.80
N LEU A 322 -22.13 8.67 -5.36
CA LEU A 322 -21.44 9.63 -6.21
C LEU A 322 -20.22 8.98 -6.89
N ILE A 323 -19.34 8.36 -6.10
CA ILE A 323 -18.09 7.79 -6.62
C ILE A 323 -18.37 6.56 -7.48
N LYS A 324 -19.21 5.62 -7.02
CA LYS A 324 -19.58 4.45 -7.82
C LYS A 324 -20.17 4.82 -9.18
N LYS A 325 -21.08 5.80 -9.22
CA LYS A 325 -21.65 6.28 -10.49
C LYS A 325 -20.63 6.99 -11.36
N SER A 326 -19.67 7.70 -10.76
CA SER A 326 -18.61 8.39 -11.50
C SER A 326 -17.67 7.39 -12.19
N PHE A 327 -17.28 6.30 -11.53
CA PHE A 327 -16.52 5.22 -12.17
C PHE A 327 -17.31 4.52 -13.28
N GLN A 328 -18.62 4.32 -13.12
CA GLN A 328 -19.47 3.80 -14.20
C GLN A 328 -19.53 4.76 -15.41
N GLN A 329 -19.55 6.08 -15.16
CA GLN A 329 -19.51 7.09 -16.22
C GLN A 329 -18.15 7.09 -16.93
N ASP A 330 -17.05 6.98 -16.20
CA ASP A 330 -15.71 6.80 -16.76
C ASP A 330 -15.65 5.57 -17.69
N GLU A 331 -16.05 4.39 -17.19
CA GLU A 331 -16.04 3.16 -17.99
C GLU A 331 -16.92 3.28 -19.24
N SER A 332 -18.13 3.83 -19.10
CA SER A 332 -19.03 4.08 -20.23
C SER A 332 -18.41 5.05 -21.24
N LEU A 333 -17.75 6.11 -20.78
CA LEU A 333 -17.12 7.10 -21.63
C LEU A 333 -15.96 6.47 -22.41
N ARG A 334 -15.08 5.72 -21.75
CA ARG A 334 -13.96 5.02 -22.39
C ARG A 334 -14.43 4.02 -23.45
N ARG A 335 -15.54 3.31 -23.21
CA ARG A 335 -16.16 2.44 -24.25
C ARG A 335 -16.65 3.22 -25.47
N GLN A 336 -17.09 4.46 -25.30
CA GLN A 336 -17.65 5.27 -26.38
C GLN A 336 -16.58 6.02 -27.19
N VAL A 337 -15.60 6.62 -26.51
CA VAL A 337 -14.62 7.53 -27.14
C VAL A 337 -13.18 7.04 -27.07
N GLY A 338 -12.91 5.91 -26.41
CA GLY A 338 -11.56 5.40 -26.20
C GLY A 338 -10.69 6.39 -25.41
N ASN A 339 -9.46 6.59 -25.88
CA ASN A 339 -8.46 7.49 -25.27
C ASN A 339 -8.37 8.86 -25.99
N ASP A 340 -9.41 9.25 -26.74
CA ASP A 340 -9.44 10.56 -27.40
C ASP A 340 -9.63 11.69 -26.38
N LEU A 341 -8.51 12.28 -25.98
CA LEU A 341 -8.45 13.38 -25.02
C LEU A 341 -9.37 14.54 -25.41
N LYS A 342 -9.51 14.86 -26.70
CA LYS A 342 -10.34 15.98 -27.14
C LYS A 342 -11.81 15.73 -26.79
N SER A 343 -12.30 14.52 -27.06
CA SER A 343 -13.67 14.11 -26.73
C SER A 343 -13.92 14.06 -25.24
N ILE A 344 -12.98 13.49 -24.46
CA ILE A 344 -13.11 13.41 -23.00
C ILE A 344 -13.12 14.82 -22.37
N LYS A 345 -12.22 15.72 -22.81
CA LYS A 345 -12.22 17.13 -22.37
C LYS A 345 -13.55 17.81 -22.67
N ASN A 346 -14.08 17.65 -23.88
CA ASN A 346 -15.39 18.25 -24.23
C ASN A 346 -16.51 17.74 -23.33
N ARG A 347 -16.51 16.45 -22.97
CA ARG A 347 -17.47 15.89 -22.02
C ARG A 347 -17.30 16.49 -20.62
N PHE A 348 -16.06 16.62 -20.15
CA PHE A 348 -15.74 17.24 -18.86
C PHE A 348 -16.30 18.68 -18.77
N TYR A 349 -16.00 19.53 -19.76
CA TYR A 349 -16.49 20.91 -19.77
C TYR A 349 -18.02 20.98 -19.87
N HIS A 350 -18.62 20.15 -20.72
CA HIS A 350 -20.07 20.06 -20.82
C HIS A 350 -20.69 19.71 -19.46
N ALA A 351 -20.14 18.70 -18.77
CA ALA A 351 -20.64 18.26 -17.47
C ALA A 351 -20.50 19.35 -16.40
N ILE A 352 -19.37 20.07 -16.35
CA ILE A 352 -19.17 21.20 -15.42
C ILE A 352 -20.21 22.30 -15.66
N ASN A 353 -20.39 22.70 -16.92
CA ASN A 353 -21.30 23.80 -17.26
C ASN A 353 -22.77 23.46 -16.97
N ASN A 354 -23.13 22.18 -17.09
CA ASN A 354 -24.46 21.68 -16.75
C ASN A 354 -24.59 21.17 -15.29
N LYS A 355 -23.54 21.33 -14.47
CA LYS A 355 -23.50 20.90 -13.06
C LYS A 355 -23.86 19.42 -12.88
N LEU A 356 -23.28 18.56 -13.72
CA LEU A 356 -23.45 17.10 -13.69
C LEU A 356 -22.24 16.45 -13.01
N PRO A 357 -22.25 16.25 -11.67
CA PRO A 357 -21.05 15.85 -10.93
C PRO A 357 -20.53 14.48 -11.35
N ASN A 358 -21.41 13.47 -11.50
CA ASN A 358 -20.98 12.11 -11.88
C ASN A 358 -20.29 12.09 -13.26
N GLU A 359 -20.79 12.85 -14.22
CA GLU A 359 -20.20 12.92 -15.57
C GLU A 359 -18.89 13.70 -15.59
N ALA A 360 -18.80 14.78 -14.81
CA ALA A 360 -17.58 15.55 -14.68
C ALA A 360 -16.47 14.71 -14.02
N LEU A 361 -16.80 13.98 -12.94
CA LEU A 361 -15.86 13.10 -12.27
C LEU A 361 -15.46 11.91 -13.15
N GLY A 362 -16.41 11.26 -13.83
CA GLY A 362 -16.10 10.17 -14.76
C GLY A 362 -15.16 10.62 -15.88
N ALA A 363 -15.39 11.79 -16.47
CA ALA A 363 -14.47 12.33 -17.47
C ALA A 363 -13.09 12.68 -16.87
N LEU A 364 -13.04 13.20 -15.65
CA LEU A 364 -11.78 13.51 -14.96
C LEU A 364 -10.97 12.24 -14.63
N PHE A 365 -11.64 11.18 -14.16
CA PHE A 365 -11.02 9.88 -13.89
C PHE A 365 -10.45 9.26 -15.17
N ALA A 366 -11.18 9.33 -16.28
CA ALA A 366 -10.70 8.88 -17.58
C ALA A 366 -9.42 9.61 -18.02
N ILE A 367 -9.33 10.92 -17.80
CA ILE A 367 -8.13 11.72 -18.13
C ILE A 367 -6.94 11.29 -17.27
N ALA A 368 -7.16 11.09 -15.96
CA ALA A 368 -6.12 10.68 -15.02
C ALA A 368 -5.60 9.26 -15.29
N GLU A 369 -6.50 8.29 -15.50
CA GLU A 369 -6.13 6.91 -15.83
C GLU A 369 -5.37 6.79 -17.15
N ASN A 370 -5.65 7.67 -18.10
CA ASN A 370 -4.95 7.69 -19.39
C ASN A 370 -3.58 8.38 -19.32
N GLY A 371 -3.20 8.97 -18.19
CA GLY A 371 -1.95 9.73 -18.04
C GLY A 371 -1.95 11.00 -18.90
N GLN A 372 -3.10 11.69 -18.94
CA GLN A 372 -3.32 12.86 -19.78
C GLN A 372 -3.65 14.13 -18.99
N LEU A 373 -3.43 14.17 -17.67
CA LEU A 373 -3.69 15.38 -16.87
C LEU A 373 -2.81 16.54 -17.32
N ARG A 374 -1.52 16.28 -17.58
CA ARG A 374 -0.62 17.34 -18.05
C ARG A 374 -1.09 17.93 -19.36
N GLN A 375 -1.41 17.09 -20.34
CA GLN A 375 -1.91 17.53 -21.65
C GLN A 375 -3.24 18.29 -21.56
N MET A 376 -4.09 17.91 -20.60
CA MET A 376 -5.34 18.64 -20.33
C MET A 376 -5.08 20.06 -19.84
N PHE A 377 -4.16 20.25 -18.89
CA PHE A 377 -3.90 21.56 -18.30
C PHE A 377 -2.93 22.41 -19.15
N GLU A 378 -2.00 21.81 -19.86
CA GLU A 378 -0.99 22.54 -20.66
C GLU A 378 -1.57 23.09 -21.97
N HIS A 379 -2.45 22.33 -22.64
CA HIS A 379 -2.85 22.60 -24.01
C HIS A 379 -4.33 22.93 -24.21
N ASP A 380 -5.14 22.99 -23.14
CA ASP A 380 -6.54 23.42 -23.26
C ASP A 380 -6.67 24.93 -23.07
N GLU A 381 -6.79 25.66 -24.17
CA GLU A 381 -6.98 27.12 -24.17
C GLU A 381 -8.14 27.58 -23.28
N ARG A 382 -9.20 26.76 -23.14
CA ARG A 382 -10.34 27.12 -22.29
C ARG A 382 -9.94 27.11 -20.82
N PHE A 383 -9.14 26.13 -20.40
CA PHE A 383 -8.57 26.09 -19.05
C PHE A 383 -7.61 27.26 -18.84
N VAL A 384 -6.61 27.40 -19.72
CA VAL A 384 -5.57 28.43 -19.57
C VAL A 384 -6.17 29.83 -19.49
N LYS A 385 -7.11 30.15 -20.39
CA LYS A 385 -7.78 31.44 -20.38
C LYS A 385 -8.66 31.64 -19.15
N PHE A 386 -9.55 30.70 -18.85
CA PHE A 386 -10.48 30.82 -17.73
C PHE A 386 -9.74 30.95 -16.39
N TRP A 387 -8.75 30.08 -16.17
CA TRP A 387 -8.02 30.05 -14.91
C TRP A 387 -7.03 31.20 -14.80
N GLY A 388 -6.36 31.58 -15.90
CA GLY A 388 -5.51 32.77 -15.93
C GLY A 388 -6.26 34.05 -15.58
N GLU A 389 -7.45 34.28 -16.16
CA GLU A 389 -8.31 35.42 -15.81
C GLU A 389 -8.77 35.37 -14.34
N TYR A 390 -9.00 34.17 -13.80
CA TYR A 390 -9.36 34.01 -12.39
C TYR A 390 -8.19 34.35 -11.47
N LEU A 391 -6.99 33.86 -11.74
CA LEU A 391 -5.79 34.14 -10.97
C LEU A 391 -5.49 35.65 -10.97
N GLU A 392 -5.61 36.31 -12.13
CA GLU A 392 -5.39 37.75 -12.28
C GLU A 392 -6.38 38.56 -11.44
N LYS A 393 -7.68 38.23 -11.51
CA LYS A 393 -8.72 38.93 -10.74
C LYS A 393 -8.56 38.79 -9.23
N ASN A 394 -7.87 37.75 -8.76
CA ASN A 394 -7.65 37.48 -7.33
C ASN A 394 -6.24 37.84 -6.87
N ASN A 395 -5.43 38.53 -7.69
CA ASN A 395 -4.04 38.89 -7.39
C ASN A 395 -3.16 37.67 -6.99
N LEU A 396 -3.35 36.55 -7.69
CA LEU A 396 -2.53 35.34 -7.52
C LEU A 396 -1.40 35.30 -8.55
N ASP A 397 -0.47 34.35 -8.40
CA ASP A 397 0.72 34.23 -9.25
C ASP A 397 0.39 33.77 -10.68
N VAL A 398 0.05 34.73 -11.54
CA VAL A 398 -0.27 34.55 -12.96
C VAL A 398 0.98 34.34 -13.81
N GLU A 399 2.11 34.95 -13.44
CA GLU A 399 3.32 34.90 -14.28
C GLU A 399 3.92 33.50 -14.31
N HIS A 400 3.97 32.82 -13.16
CA HIS A 400 4.42 31.42 -13.13
C HIS A 400 3.40 30.48 -13.81
N PHE A 401 2.09 30.74 -13.66
CA PHE A 401 1.05 30.00 -14.37
C PHE A 401 1.16 30.09 -15.89
N LYS A 402 1.50 31.27 -16.45
CA LYS A 402 1.69 31.44 -17.89
C LYS A 402 2.86 30.60 -18.44
N ASN A 403 3.86 30.32 -17.61
CA ASN A 403 5.03 29.55 -18.00
C ASN A 403 4.79 28.04 -17.93
N ASP A 404 4.09 27.57 -16.88
CA ASP A 404 3.71 26.17 -16.73
C ASP A 404 2.27 26.02 -16.19
N PRO A 405 1.25 26.11 -17.08
CA PRO A 405 -0.15 25.99 -16.66
C PRO A 405 -0.51 24.63 -16.06
N ALA A 406 0.30 23.61 -16.36
CA ALA A 406 0.09 22.24 -15.94
C ALA A 406 0.80 21.89 -14.64
N GLU A 407 1.52 22.82 -14.03
CA GLU A 407 2.14 22.59 -12.71
C GLU A 407 1.08 22.11 -11.70
N GLN A 408 1.45 21.13 -10.89
CA GLN A 408 0.59 20.48 -9.90
C GLN A 408 -0.20 21.48 -9.04
N LYS A 409 0.44 22.58 -8.63
CA LYS A 409 -0.17 23.65 -7.84
C LYS A 409 -1.42 24.21 -8.52
N TYR A 410 -1.31 24.60 -9.79
CA TYR A 410 -2.41 25.22 -10.52
C TYR A 410 -3.50 24.23 -10.90
N ALA A 411 -3.11 22.99 -11.23
CA ALA A 411 -4.06 21.89 -11.43
C ALA A 411 -4.89 21.65 -10.16
N ALA A 412 -4.25 21.56 -8.98
CA ALA A 412 -4.91 21.36 -7.69
C ALA A 412 -5.89 22.49 -7.37
N MET A 413 -5.47 23.76 -7.51
CA MET A 413 -6.32 24.91 -7.25
C MET A 413 -7.53 24.97 -8.20
N PHE A 414 -7.32 24.68 -9.49
CA PHE A 414 -8.41 24.64 -10.47
C PHE A 414 -9.41 23.53 -10.15
N LEU A 415 -8.92 22.31 -9.87
CA LEU A 415 -9.79 21.20 -9.52
C LEU A 415 -10.59 21.49 -8.26
N GLN A 416 -9.97 22.03 -7.20
CA GLN A 416 -10.69 22.44 -6.00
C GLN A 416 -11.80 23.44 -6.35
N TYR A 417 -11.49 24.47 -7.14
CA TYR A 417 -12.48 25.48 -7.54
C TYR A 417 -13.63 24.86 -8.33
N ILE A 418 -13.35 23.99 -9.30
CA ILE A 418 -14.41 23.33 -10.09
C ILE A 418 -15.29 22.48 -9.18
N LEU A 419 -14.70 21.61 -8.36
CA LEU A 419 -15.43 20.67 -7.52
C LEU A 419 -16.27 21.39 -6.46
N VAL A 420 -15.68 22.35 -5.75
CA VAL A 420 -16.36 23.08 -4.67
C VAL A 420 -17.29 24.15 -5.23
N ASN A 421 -16.81 25.01 -6.13
CA ASN A 421 -17.54 26.22 -6.49
C ASN A 421 -18.51 25.98 -7.65
N ARG A 422 -18.16 25.14 -8.64
CA ARG A 422 -19.00 24.87 -9.81
C ARG A 422 -19.93 23.69 -9.59
N LEU A 423 -19.41 22.58 -9.04
CA LEU A 423 -20.18 21.36 -8.78
C LEU A 423 -20.81 21.31 -7.38
N LYS A 424 -20.54 22.30 -6.51
CA LYS A 424 -21.15 22.44 -5.17
C LYS A 424 -20.87 21.27 -4.22
N MET A 425 -19.71 20.62 -4.37
CA MET A 425 -19.26 19.57 -3.45
C MET A 425 -18.75 20.15 -2.14
N LYS A 426 -18.77 19.35 -1.07
CA LYS A 426 -18.14 19.75 0.19
C LYS A 426 -16.61 19.80 0.01
N PRO A 427 -15.89 20.71 0.67
CA PRO A 427 -14.43 20.82 0.54
C PRO A 427 -13.68 19.50 0.79
N GLN A 428 -14.09 18.76 1.82
CA GLN A 428 -13.48 17.47 2.17
C GLN A 428 -13.72 16.38 1.11
N GLU A 429 -14.94 16.31 0.55
CA GLU A 429 -15.24 15.38 -0.56
C GLU A 429 -14.42 15.74 -1.80
N ALA A 430 -14.29 17.03 -2.10
CA ALA A 430 -13.46 17.50 -3.20
C ALA A 430 -11.98 17.12 -3.02
N ALA A 431 -11.42 17.25 -1.81
CA ALA A 431 -10.04 16.85 -1.54
C ALA A 431 -9.84 15.33 -1.67
N MET A 432 -10.79 14.51 -1.20
CA MET A 432 -10.76 13.05 -1.42
C MET A 432 -10.82 12.68 -2.91
N ILE A 433 -11.59 13.41 -3.73
CA ILE A 433 -11.56 13.25 -5.20
C ILE A 433 -10.16 13.57 -5.74
N GLY A 434 -9.50 14.60 -5.21
CA GLY A 434 -8.10 14.89 -5.52
C GLY A 434 -7.17 13.70 -5.23
N VAL A 435 -7.37 13.00 -4.10
CA VAL A 435 -6.60 11.80 -3.76
C VAL A 435 -6.84 10.68 -4.77
N VAL A 436 -8.11 10.45 -5.17
CA VAL A 436 -8.45 9.47 -6.22
C VAL A 436 -7.72 9.83 -7.53
N VAL A 437 -7.82 11.07 -7.97
CA VAL A 437 -7.16 11.56 -9.20
C VAL A 437 -5.65 11.38 -9.14
N GLY A 438 -5.02 11.73 -8.01
CA GLY A 438 -3.58 11.53 -7.80
C GLY A 438 -3.17 10.05 -7.85
N GLY A 439 -3.99 9.16 -7.28
CA GLY A 439 -3.79 7.71 -7.37
C GLY A 439 -3.85 7.17 -8.80
N LEU A 440 -4.86 7.60 -9.58
CA LEU A 440 -5.01 7.21 -10.99
C LEU A 440 -3.86 7.77 -11.85
N ALA A 441 -3.49 9.03 -11.65
CA ALA A 441 -2.36 9.67 -12.34
C ALA A 441 -1.04 8.93 -12.08
N ARG A 442 -0.79 8.55 -10.82
CA ARG A 442 0.38 7.76 -10.42
C ARG A 442 0.41 6.41 -11.13
N GLN A 443 -0.73 5.71 -11.22
CA GLN A 443 -0.83 4.43 -11.93
C GLN A 443 -0.52 4.59 -13.42
N ALA A 444 -0.91 5.72 -14.02
CA ALA A 444 -0.64 6.05 -15.41
C ALA A 444 0.79 6.58 -15.66
N GLY A 445 1.58 6.82 -14.61
CA GLY A 445 2.97 7.30 -14.69
C GLY A 445 3.16 8.82 -14.62
N GLU A 446 2.10 9.60 -14.37
CA GLU A 446 2.16 11.05 -14.13
C GLU A 446 2.47 11.35 -12.65
N LEU A 447 3.72 11.07 -12.26
CA LEU A 447 4.16 11.17 -10.85
C LEU A 447 4.09 12.59 -10.28
N GLU A 448 4.10 13.63 -11.13
CA GLU A 448 3.95 15.02 -10.69
C GLU A 448 2.59 15.32 -10.05
N TYR A 449 1.55 14.54 -10.33
CA TYR A 449 0.21 14.74 -9.76
C TYR A 449 -0.12 13.77 -8.61
N GLN A 450 0.79 12.86 -8.27
CA GLN A 450 0.50 11.79 -7.30
C GLN A 450 0.12 12.31 -5.90
N THR A 451 0.54 13.53 -5.55
CA THR A 451 0.23 14.19 -4.27
C THR A 451 -0.67 15.41 -4.48
N ILE A 452 -1.49 15.49 -5.54
CA ILE A 452 -2.32 16.68 -5.82
C ILE A 452 -3.30 17.01 -4.67
N ALA A 453 -3.68 15.99 -3.90
CA ALA A 453 -4.28 16.08 -2.57
C ALA A 453 -3.75 14.93 -1.70
N TYR A 454 -3.89 15.05 -0.39
CA TYR A 454 -3.42 14.05 0.59
C TYR A 454 -4.35 14.02 1.81
N GLY A 455 -4.31 12.92 2.56
CA GLY A 455 -4.83 12.88 3.92
C GLY A 455 -3.76 13.41 4.87
N ASP A 456 -4.06 14.47 5.60
CA ASP A 456 -3.17 15.07 6.58
C ASP A 456 -3.36 14.39 7.94
N GLU A 457 -2.40 13.56 8.32
CA GLU A 457 -2.40 12.80 9.58
C GLU A 457 -2.34 13.71 10.81
N GLU A 458 -1.84 14.94 10.73
CA GLU A 458 -1.86 15.85 11.89
C GLU A 458 -3.26 16.38 12.15
N THR A 459 -4.03 16.64 11.08
CA THR A 459 -5.36 17.24 11.19
C THR A 459 -6.50 16.23 11.10
N GLY A 460 -6.25 15.02 10.62
CA GLY A 460 -7.29 14.02 10.33
C GLY A 460 -8.21 14.43 9.17
N GLU A 461 -7.76 15.33 8.31
CA GLU A 461 -8.53 15.90 7.20
C GLU A 461 -7.87 15.67 5.84
N PHE A 462 -8.66 15.65 4.77
CA PHE A 462 -8.13 15.64 3.41
C PHE A 462 -7.87 17.06 2.93
N GLN A 463 -6.65 17.31 2.45
CA GLN A 463 -6.19 18.63 2.02
C GLN A 463 -5.66 18.60 0.60
N TRP A 464 -5.80 19.74 -0.07
CA TRP A 464 -5.18 19.95 -1.38
C TRP A 464 -3.73 20.36 -1.21
N ASN A 465 -2.85 19.85 -2.07
CA ASN A 465 -1.42 20.13 -2.00
C ASN A 465 -1.05 21.36 -2.83
N PHE A 466 -1.40 22.54 -2.30
CA PHE A 466 -0.86 23.79 -2.79
C PHE A 466 -0.70 24.77 -1.64
N LYS A 467 0.39 25.54 -1.67
CA LYS A 467 0.56 26.71 -0.79
C LYS A 467 0.07 27.94 -1.55
N VAL A 468 -0.93 28.61 -0.99
CA VAL A 468 -1.46 29.88 -1.53
C VAL A 468 -0.38 30.96 -1.43
#